data_AF-A0A8T4CLF1-F1
#
_entry.id   AF-A0A8T4CLF1-F1
#
_cell.length_a   1.000
_cell.length_b   1.000
_cell.length_c   1.000
_cell.angle_alpha   90.00
_cell.angle_beta   90.00
_cell.angle_gamma   90.00
#
_symmetry.space_group_name_H-M   'P 1'
#
loop_
_entity.id
_entity.type
_entity.pdbx_description
1 polymer ?
#
loop_
_entity_poly.entity_id
_entity_poly.type
_entity_poly.pdbx_seq_one_letter_code
_entity_poly.pdbx_strand_id
1 'polypeptide(L)' 'MIVLTPLRNFQFPVMAKCINPDVFQGKSIAEVAVLEVWEGNKQKKLGDLFKIEENPAETPIITI' A
#
# COMPACT_ATOMS: atom_id res chain seq x y z
N MET A 1 -7.60 7.50 4.83
CA MET A 1 -6.82 6.42 5.52
C MET A 1 -6.45 5.36 4.48
N ILE A 2 -5.18 4.92 4.40
CA ILE A 2 -4.77 3.87 3.44
C ILE A 2 -4.80 2.51 4.13
N VAL A 3 -5.47 1.55 3.50
CA VAL A 3 -5.59 0.16 3.95
C VAL A 3 -4.80 -0.73 3.00
N LEU A 4 -3.95 -1.59 3.56
CA LEU A 4 -3.18 -2.59 2.84
C LEU A 4 -3.70 -3.99 3.21
N THR A 5 -4.27 -4.69 2.23
CA THR A 5 -4.77 -6.05 2.43
C THR A 5 -3.89 -7.04 1.68
N PRO A 6 -3.26 -8.04 2.33
CA PRO A 6 -2.44 -9.02 1.64
C PRO A 6 -3.31 -9.84 0.65
N LEU A 7 -2.86 -9.96 -0.60
CA LEU A 7 -3.58 -10.70 -1.65
C LEU A 7 -3.45 -12.22 -1.51
N ARG A 8 -2.43 -12.68 -0.79
CA ARG A 8 -2.08 -14.08 -0.61
C ARG A 8 -1.33 -14.31 0.68
N ASN A 9 -1.26 -15.56 1.11
CA ASN A 9 -0.38 -15.97 2.20
C ASN A 9 1.07 -15.97 1.72
N PHE A 10 1.93 -15.22 2.41
CA PHE A 10 3.36 -15.16 2.08
C PHE A 10 4.08 -16.39 2.61
N GLN A 11 4.77 -17.12 1.72
CA GLN A 11 5.64 -18.25 2.11
C GLN A 11 7.04 -17.78 2.53
N PHE A 12 7.44 -16.58 2.10
CA PHE A 12 8.73 -15.98 2.37
C PHE A 12 8.54 -14.65 3.09
N PRO A 13 9.55 -14.18 3.85
CA PRO A 13 9.48 -12.88 4.50
C PRO A 13 9.36 -11.75 3.47
N VAL A 14 8.44 -10.83 3.73
CA VAL A 14 8.24 -9.63 2.91
C VAL A 14 8.96 -8.45 3.56
N MET A 15 9.94 -7.90 2.87
CA MET A 15 10.66 -6.69 3.27
C MET A 15 10.12 -5.50 2.49
N ALA A 16 9.32 -4.68 3.16
CA ALA A 16 8.65 -3.54 2.56
C ALA A 16 8.94 -2.25 3.37
N LYS A 17 10.18 -1.74 3.24
CA LYS A 17 10.61 -0.48 3.89
C LYS A 17 9.78 0.73 3.48
N CYS A 18 9.08 0.63 2.36
CA CYS A 18 8.21 1.66 1.83
C CYS A 18 6.86 1.77 2.55
N ILE A 19 6.47 0.78 3.39
CA ILE A 19 5.26 0.86 4.22
C ILE A 19 5.55 1.78 5.41
N ASN A 20 5.56 3.08 5.14
CA ASN A 20 5.69 4.13 6.13
C ASN A 20 4.64 5.22 5.80
N PRO A 21 3.84 5.69 6.78
CA PRO A 21 2.94 6.83 6.58
C PRO A 21 3.59 8.05 5.91
N ASP A 22 4.85 8.37 6.23
CA ASP A 22 5.56 9.50 5.60
C ASP A 22 5.78 9.30 4.10
N VAL A 23 6.02 8.06 3.68
CA VAL A 23 6.25 7.70 2.27
C VAL A 23 4.95 7.70 1.49
N PHE A 24 3.84 7.36 2.16
CA PHE A 24 2.52 7.30 1.55
C PHE A 24 1.84 8.68 1.49
N GLN A 25 2.25 9.61 2.36
CA GLN A 25 1.71 10.97 2.37
C GLN A 25 1.97 11.67 1.02
N GLY A 26 0.90 12.20 0.42
CA GLY A 26 0.98 12.91 -0.86
C GLY A 26 1.17 12.01 -2.09
N LYS A 27 1.22 10.68 -1.92
CA LYS A 27 1.23 9.72 -3.04
C LYS A 27 -0.17 9.21 -3.33
N SER A 28 -0.46 9.05 -4.61
CA SER A 28 -1.69 8.36 -5.04
C SER A 28 -1.58 6.84 -4.83
N ILE A 29 -2.72 6.15 -4.74
CA ILE A 29 -2.78 4.67 -4.64
C ILE A 29 -1.94 3.99 -5.74
N ALA A 30 -2.00 4.52 -6.97
CA ALA A 30 -1.22 4.00 -8.10
C ALA A 30 0.29 4.14 -7.89
N GLU A 31 0.74 5.24 -7.28
CA GLU A 31 2.16 5.46 -6.96
C GLU A 31 2.61 4.56 -5.81
N VAL A 32 1.74 4.35 -4.81
CA VAL A 32 1.99 3.41 -3.71
C VAL A 32 2.09 1.98 -4.24
N ALA A 33 1.25 1.61 -5.22
CA ALA A 33 1.23 0.28 -5.82
C ALA A 33 2.51 -0.09 -6.56
N VAL A 34 3.21 0.88 -7.15
CA VAL A 34 4.47 0.64 -7.88
C VAL A 34 5.70 0.65 -6.97
N LEU A 35 5.56 0.91 -5.67
CA LEU A 35 6.68 0.89 -4.73
C LEU A 35 7.33 -0.49 -4.69
N GLU A 36 8.65 -0.52 -4.70
CA GLU A 36 9.41 -1.76 -4.72
C GLU A 36 9.45 -2.39 -3.33
N VAL A 37 9.19 -3.69 -3.29
CA VAL A 37 9.23 -4.53 -2.10
C VAL A 37 9.96 -5.83 -2.43
N TRP A 38 10.46 -6.49 -1.40
CA TRP A 38 11.15 -7.76 -1.55
C TRP A 38 10.34 -8.87 -0.90
N GLU A 39 10.09 -9.96 -1.62
CA GLU A 39 9.57 -11.20 -1.07
C GLU A 39 10.69 -12.24 -1.13
N GLY A 40 11.32 -12.50 0.01
CA GLY A 40 12.57 -13.26 0.08
C GLY A 40 13.68 -12.59 -0.73
N ASN A 41 14.11 -13.22 -1.81
CA ASN A 41 15.15 -12.73 -2.73
C ASN A 41 14.60 -12.17 -4.04
N LYS A 42 13.28 -12.01 -4.17
CA LYS A 42 12.64 -11.50 -5.39
C LYS A 42 12.10 -10.09 -5.15
N GLN A 43 12.45 -9.18 -6.05
CA GLN A 43 11.87 -7.85 -6.08
C GLN A 43 10.48 -7.91 -6.75
N LYS A 44 9.51 -7.27 -6.11
CA LYS A 44 8.10 -7.20 -6.50
C LYS A 44 7.57 -5.79 -6.28
N LYS A 45 6.40 -5.51 -6.82
CA LYS A 45 5.68 -4.26 -6.53
C LYS A 45 4.79 -4.45 -5.32
N LEU A 46 4.56 -3.39 -4.56
CA LEU A 46 3.69 -3.42 -3.38
C LEU A 46 2.27 -3.86 -3.78
N GLY A 47 1.78 -3.38 -4.94
CA GLY A 47 0.49 -3.77 -5.51
C GLY A 47 0.37 -5.24 -5.94
N ASP A 48 1.50 -5.93 -6.14
CA ASP A 48 1.48 -7.37 -6.46
C ASP A 48 1.27 -8.23 -5.20
N LEU A 49 1.63 -7.70 -4.03
CA LEU A 49 1.57 -8.40 -2.75
C LEU A 49 0.36 -7.96 -1.91
N PHE A 50 -0.01 -6.68 -2.00
CA PHE A 50 -1.07 -6.06 -1.22
C PHE A 50 -2.06 -5.32 -2.12
N LYS A 51 -3.34 -5.51 -1.86
CA LYS A 51 -4.41 -4.63 -2.33
C LYS A 51 -4.35 -3.33 -1.54
N ILE A 52 -4.14 -2.22 -2.23
CA ILE A 52 -4.08 -0.89 -1.63
C ILE A 52 -5.42 -0.20 -1.90
N GLU A 53 -6.10 0.18 -0.82
CA GLU A 53 -7.39 0.86 -0.88
C GLU A 53 -7.32 2.12 -0.03
N GLU A 54 -7.87 3.22 -0.54
CA GLU A 54 -8.10 4.40 0.27
C GLU A 54 -9.48 4.28 0.87
N ASN A 55 -9.56 4.22 2.20
CA ASN A 55 -10.83 4.35 2.89
C ASN A 55 -11.17 5.84 2.96
N PRO A 56 -12.28 6.29 2.32
CA PRO A 56 -12.80 7.64 2.45
C PRO A 56 -13.53 7.77 3.80
N ALA A 57 -12.82 7.53 4.90
CA ALA A 57 -13.21 8.13 6.16
C ALA A 57 -12.67 9.55 6.12
N GLU A 58 -13.59 10.53 6.08
CA GLU A 58 -13.36 11.99 6.12
C GLU A 58 -13.20 12.70 4.77
N THR A 59 -14.16 12.54 3.85
CA THR A 59 -14.65 13.74 3.17
C THR A 59 -15.73 14.36 4.06
N PRO A 60 -15.50 15.51 4.72
CA PRO A 60 -16.60 16.26 5.29
C PRO A 60 -17.46 16.71 4.11
N ILE A 61 -18.54 15.98 3.86
CA ILE A 61 -19.65 16.43 3.02
C ILE A 61 -20.23 17.68 3.68
N ILE A 62 -19.73 18.86 3.27
CA ILE A 62 -20.36 20.13 3.57
C ILE A 62 -21.60 20.20 2.69
N THR A 63 -22.75 19.85 3.24
CA THR A 63 -24.06 20.16 2.66
C THR A 63 -24.36 21.63 2.96
N ILE A 64 -24.41 22.44 1.91
CA ILE A 64 -24.93 23.82 1.92
C ILE A 64 -26.38 23.83 1.46
#